data_AF-A0A938NSD3-F1
#
_entry.id   AF-A0A938NSD3-F1
#
_cell.length_a   1.000
_cell.length_b   1.000
_cell.length_c   1.000
_cell.angle_alpha   90.00
_cell.angle_beta   90.00
_cell.angle_gamma   90.00
#
_symmetry.space_group_name_H-M   'P 1'
#
loop_
_entity.id
_entity.type
_entity.pdbx_description
1 polymer ?
#
loop_
_entity_poly.entity_id
_entity_poly.type
_entity_poly.pdbx_seq_one_letter_code
_entity_poly.pdbx_strand_id
1 'polypeptide(L)'
;MNQAFPLTISVHLAIVTACFLFQTKGFFMAMMITRFHKLIQSKVVWYIILGVVIIAFVGFFTPTMRSGGRTQKVTPAGKLNGKKVSREEFSRAYNHVYVWTIISSGRMITMTDELRDLLYKESWKRIAVLRQAQDQNILVTDDEVVQMIQSIPLFKGETGAFDKKMYHAVLSKVDLSISQAEALFREQIVINKLVSGAVQAALISPYELKKMYSLYTDRFVLDYVIIPRSQVEKKITVSKEAAQALFNENPENFRMDAKVRVSFVEFVVSNFLASVELPEGAVQQAYDQNIEQFRVETTNELDAVTYKPFEQVEGEITERLRMDFARKLAAEKATEFVVDVAPKADGAKPDFAGAAASAKLKVKTMAAFSMDDTLKGIDPTAPFRQAAFGLEDDAFTSFSDAVVGKDSV
;
A
#
# COMPACT_ATOMS: atom_id res chain seq x y z
N MET A 1 64.82 -39.69 -49.37
CA MET A 1 64.75 -40.06 -50.80
C MET A 1 63.45 -39.54 -51.36
N ASN A 2 63.54 -38.92 -52.54
CA ASN A 2 62.49 -38.39 -53.41
C ASN A 2 61.18 -39.21 -53.42
N GLN A 3 60.05 -38.54 -53.70
CA GLN A 3 59.42 -38.52 -55.03
C GLN A 3 58.13 -37.69 -54.99
N ALA A 4 58.03 -36.74 -55.91
CA ALA A 4 56.80 -36.01 -56.27
C ALA A 4 55.89 -36.89 -57.15
N PHE A 5 54.57 -36.64 -57.16
CA PHE A 5 53.60 -36.76 -58.29
C PHE A 5 52.13 -36.63 -57.75
N PRO A 6 51.11 -36.24 -58.54
CA PRO A 6 50.62 -34.87 -58.50
C PRO A 6 49.09 -34.71 -58.29
N LEU A 7 48.70 -33.46 -58.03
CA LEU A 7 47.37 -32.90 -58.29
C LEU A 7 46.98 -33.11 -59.76
N THR A 8 45.94 -33.90 -60.03
CA THR A 8 45.15 -33.78 -61.28
C THR A 8 43.79 -34.49 -61.24
N ILE A 9 43.57 -35.42 -60.30
CA ILE A 9 42.31 -36.19 -60.22
C ILE A 9 41.25 -35.49 -59.34
N SER A 10 41.64 -34.59 -58.44
CA SER A 10 40.70 -33.96 -57.48
C SER A 10 39.83 -32.83 -58.07
N VAL A 11 40.27 -32.17 -59.15
CA VAL A 11 39.54 -31.03 -59.75
C VAL A 11 38.44 -31.48 -60.71
N HIS A 12 38.61 -32.60 -61.42
CA HIS A 12 37.56 -33.13 -62.32
C HIS A 12 36.36 -33.73 -61.57
N LEU A 13 36.59 -34.34 -60.39
CA LEU A 13 35.48 -34.84 -59.57
C LEU A 13 34.65 -33.70 -58.98
N ALA A 14 35.29 -32.59 -58.56
CA ALA A 14 34.59 -31.43 -58.02
C ALA A 14 33.70 -30.70 -59.05
N ILE A 15 34.12 -30.60 -60.31
CA ILE A 15 33.35 -29.92 -61.37
C ILE A 15 32.15 -30.77 -61.82
N VAL A 16 32.30 -32.10 -61.92
CA VAL A 16 31.19 -33.00 -62.31
C VAL A 16 30.14 -33.06 -61.21
N THR A 17 30.53 -33.05 -59.93
CA THR A 17 29.59 -33.01 -58.80
C THR A 17 28.89 -31.65 -58.67
N ALA A 18 29.57 -30.53 -58.96
CA ALA A 18 28.95 -29.20 -58.94
C ALA A 18 27.94 -29.00 -60.10
N CYS A 19 28.21 -29.55 -61.28
CA CYS A 19 27.31 -29.44 -62.43
C CYS A 19 26.03 -30.28 -62.25
N PHE A 20 26.12 -31.46 -61.62
CA PHE A 20 24.96 -32.31 -61.31
C PHE A 20 24.05 -31.71 -60.21
N LEU A 21 24.62 -30.98 -59.25
CA LEU A 21 23.87 -30.26 -58.21
C LEU A 21 23.16 -28.99 -58.73
N PHE A 22 23.65 -28.37 -59.80
CA PHE A 22 23.01 -27.19 -60.39
C PHE A 22 21.87 -27.56 -61.35
N GLN A 23 22.02 -28.64 -62.12
CA GLN A 23 21.01 -29.09 -63.09
C GLN A 23 19.77 -29.73 -62.43
N THR A 24 19.93 -30.33 -61.24
CA THR A 24 18.81 -30.91 -60.46
C THR A 24 17.99 -29.87 -59.71
N LYS A 25 18.58 -28.73 -59.30
CA LYS A 25 17.85 -27.65 -58.61
C LYS A 25 16.99 -26.79 -59.56
N GLY A 26 17.43 -26.56 -60.80
CA GLY A 26 16.66 -25.78 -61.79
C GLY A 26 15.34 -26.45 -62.22
N PHE A 27 15.33 -27.78 -62.34
CA PHE A 27 14.14 -28.53 -62.78
C PHE A 27 13.07 -28.64 -61.68
N PHE A 28 13.48 -28.79 -60.42
CA PHE A 28 12.55 -28.85 -59.28
C PHE A 28 11.88 -27.51 -58.99
N MET A 29 12.61 -26.40 -59.19
CA MET A 29 12.09 -25.05 -58.93
C MET A 29 11.07 -24.60 -59.99
N ALA A 30 11.30 -24.91 -61.27
CA ALA A 30 10.35 -24.64 -62.34
C ALA A 30 9.07 -25.49 -62.22
N MET A 31 9.18 -26.76 -61.80
CA MET A 31 8.02 -27.65 -61.62
C MET A 31 7.15 -27.28 -60.40
N MET A 32 7.74 -26.70 -59.33
CA MET A 32 6.97 -26.17 -58.20
C MET A 32 6.21 -24.88 -58.55
N ILE A 33 6.80 -23.98 -59.33
CA ILE A 33 6.15 -22.71 -59.74
C ILE A 33 4.92 -22.98 -60.60
N THR A 34 4.98 -23.94 -61.54
CA THR A 34 3.83 -24.29 -62.39
C THR A 34 2.74 -25.06 -61.63
N ARG A 35 3.11 -25.84 -60.60
CA ARG A 35 2.13 -26.52 -59.72
C ARG A 35 1.44 -25.56 -58.74
N PHE A 36 2.13 -24.52 -58.28
CA PHE A 36 1.51 -23.47 -57.45
C PHE A 36 0.45 -22.67 -58.22
N HIS A 37 0.67 -22.40 -59.50
CA HIS A 37 -0.30 -21.69 -60.33
C HIS A 37 -1.60 -22.48 -60.56
N LYS A 38 -1.52 -23.82 -60.64
CA LYS A 38 -2.70 -24.72 -60.74
C LYS A 38 -3.44 -24.91 -59.41
N LEU A 39 -2.76 -24.78 -58.27
CA LEU A 39 -3.38 -24.80 -56.93
C LEU A 39 -4.19 -23.54 -56.65
N ILE A 40 -3.70 -22.37 -57.08
CA ILE A 40 -4.37 -21.07 -56.87
C ILE A 40 -5.61 -20.88 -57.78
N GLN A 41 -5.64 -21.51 -58.96
CA GLN A 41 -6.80 -21.45 -59.89
C GLN A 41 -7.86 -22.55 -59.65
N SER A 42 -7.62 -23.48 -58.74
CA SER A 42 -8.61 -24.53 -58.43
C SER A 42 -9.74 -23.95 -57.57
N LYS A 43 -10.96 -23.93 -58.12
CA LYS A 43 -12.18 -23.50 -57.39
C LYS A 43 -12.35 -24.28 -56.08
N VAL A 44 -11.92 -25.54 -56.03
CA VAL A 44 -12.00 -26.40 -54.84
C VAL A 44 -11.12 -25.88 -53.69
N VAL A 45 -9.90 -25.42 -53.99
CA VAL A 45 -8.99 -24.88 -52.98
C VAL A 45 -9.54 -23.56 -52.42
N TRP A 46 -10.11 -22.72 -53.28
CA TRP A 46 -10.80 -21.49 -52.85
C TRP A 46 -12.03 -21.77 -51.99
N TYR A 47 -12.83 -22.79 -52.30
CA TYR A 47 -13.95 -23.18 -51.44
C TYR A 47 -13.51 -23.72 -50.08
N ILE A 48 -12.38 -24.43 -50.01
CA ILE A 48 -11.82 -24.90 -48.75
C ILE A 48 -11.31 -23.73 -47.90
N ILE A 49 -10.55 -22.80 -48.51
CA ILE A 49 -10.06 -21.60 -47.81
C ILE A 49 -11.23 -20.72 -47.36
N LEU A 50 -12.23 -20.51 -48.22
CA LEU A 50 -13.44 -19.76 -47.88
C LEU A 50 -14.21 -20.45 -46.74
N GLY A 51 -14.32 -21.79 -46.77
CA GLY A 51 -14.92 -22.56 -45.67
C GLY A 51 -14.18 -22.38 -44.35
N VAL A 52 -12.85 -22.43 -44.36
CA VAL A 52 -12.03 -22.20 -43.16
C VAL A 52 -12.18 -20.76 -42.65
N VAL A 53 -12.23 -19.77 -43.54
CA VAL A 53 -12.45 -18.35 -43.16
C VAL A 53 -13.85 -18.14 -42.61
N ILE A 54 -14.88 -18.73 -43.21
CA ILE A 54 -16.27 -18.67 -42.70
C ILE A 54 -16.37 -19.35 -41.34
N ILE A 55 -15.75 -20.51 -41.14
CA ILE A 55 -15.72 -21.20 -39.83
C ILE A 55 -14.97 -20.34 -38.80
N ALA A 56 -13.86 -19.71 -39.17
CA ALA A 56 -13.14 -18.79 -38.30
C ALA A 56 -13.96 -17.53 -37.97
N PHE A 57 -14.67 -16.94 -38.94
CA PHE A 57 -15.51 -15.77 -38.74
C PHE A 57 -16.76 -16.09 -37.92
N VAL A 58 -17.44 -17.19 -38.21
CA VAL A 58 -18.60 -17.65 -37.43
C VAL A 58 -18.18 -18.01 -36.02
N GLY A 59 -17.03 -18.68 -35.83
CA GLY A 59 -16.49 -18.99 -34.51
C GLY A 59 -16.05 -17.76 -33.70
N PHE A 60 -15.57 -16.70 -34.35
CA PHE A 60 -15.07 -15.51 -33.67
C PHE A 60 -16.12 -14.39 -33.51
N PHE A 61 -17.11 -14.30 -34.42
CA PHE A 61 -18.10 -13.20 -34.46
C PHE A 61 -19.54 -13.63 -34.14
N THR A 62 -19.84 -14.91 -33.84
CA THR A 62 -21.13 -15.25 -33.21
C THR A 62 -21.07 -15.00 -31.69
N PRO A 63 -22.02 -14.22 -31.11
CA PRO A 63 -22.00 -13.88 -29.67
C PRO A 63 -22.17 -15.08 -28.74
N THR A 64 -22.54 -16.25 -29.26
CA THR A 64 -22.95 -17.43 -28.49
C THR A 64 -21.84 -18.45 -28.27
N MET A 65 -20.68 -18.35 -28.96
CA MET A 65 -19.54 -19.27 -28.79
C MET A 65 -18.37 -18.71 -27.97
N ARG A 66 -18.52 -17.53 -27.34
CA ARG A 66 -17.67 -17.11 -26.20
C ARG A 66 -18.08 -17.77 -24.87
N SER A 67 -19.03 -18.70 -24.93
CA SER A 67 -19.46 -19.59 -23.85
C SER A 67 -19.07 -21.04 -24.20
N GLY A 68 -17.79 -21.25 -24.50
CA GLY A 68 -17.20 -22.57 -24.33
C GLY A 68 -17.22 -22.88 -22.85
N GLY A 69 -18.18 -23.72 -22.43
CA GLY A 69 -18.38 -24.14 -21.06
C GLY A 69 -17.17 -24.85 -20.47
N ARG A 70 -16.16 -24.08 -20.04
CA ARG A 70 -15.72 -24.26 -18.66
C ARG A 70 -16.98 -23.99 -17.85
N THR A 71 -17.55 -25.02 -17.24
CA THR A 71 -18.11 -24.82 -15.91
C THR A 71 -16.95 -24.23 -15.11
N GLN A 72 -16.83 -22.90 -15.15
CA GLN A 72 -16.15 -22.18 -14.11
C GLN A 72 -16.93 -22.68 -12.90
N LYS A 73 -16.32 -23.59 -12.13
CA LYS A 73 -16.75 -23.80 -10.77
C LYS A 73 -16.70 -22.38 -10.22
N VAL A 74 -17.84 -21.69 -10.20
CA VAL A 74 -17.95 -20.37 -9.61
C VAL A 74 -17.67 -20.65 -8.16
N THR A 75 -16.40 -20.54 -7.79
CA THR A 75 -15.96 -20.84 -6.43
C THR A 75 -16.67 -19.80 -5.60
N PRO A 76 -17.66 -20.21 -4.77
CA PRO A 76 -18.46 -19.25 -4.03
C PRO A 76 -17.52 -18.39 -3.19
N ALA A 77 -17.89 -17.12 -2.99
CA ALA A 77 -17.13 -16.23 -2.09
C ALA A 77 -17.08 -16.81 -0.66
N GLY A 78 -18.10 -17.60 -0.31
CA GLY A 78 -18.15 -18.36 0.92
C GLY A 78 -19.53 -18.99 1.12
N LYS A 79 -19.86 -19.27 2.38
CA LYS A 79 -21.19 -19.73 2.79
C LYS A 79 -21.69 -18.84 3.92
N LEU A 80 -23.00 -18.59 3.91
CA LEU A 80 -23.70 -17.90 4.97
C LEU A 80 -24.94 -18.73 5.34
N ASN A 81 -25.04 -19.16 6.60
CA ASN A 81 -26.09 -20.07 7.09
C ASN A 81 -26.25 -21.33 6.21
N GLY A 82 -25.13 -21.95 5.82
CA GLY A 82 -25.12 -23.16 4.99
C GLY A 82 -25.42 -22.92 3.50
N LYS A 83 -26.00 -21.78 3.11
CA LYS A 83 -26.26 -21.39 1.72
C LYS A 83 -25.01 -20.77 1.09
N LYS A 84 -24.67 -21.14 -0.14
CA LYS A 84 -23.54 -20.56 -0.88
C LYS A 84 -23.81 -19.07 -1.17
N VAL A 85 -22.76 -18.25 -1.09
CA VAL A 85 -22.76 -16.86 -1.54
C VAL A 85 -21.90 -16.78 -2.80
N SER A 86 -22.46 -16.29 -3.90
CA SER A 86 -21.72 -16.19 -5.16
C SER A 86 -20.71 -15.04 -5.10
N ARG A 87 -19.69 -15.05 -5.96
CA ARG A 87 -18.72 -13.94 -6.01
C ARG A 87 -19.39 -12.64 -6.47
N GLU A 88 -20.36 -12.75 -7.36
CA GLU A 88 -21.14 -11.64 -7.88
C GLU A 88 -22.00 -11.03 -6.77
N GLU A 89 -22.66 -11.87 -5.94
CA GLU A 89 -23.43 -11.43 -4.78
C GLU A 89 -22.55 -10.67 -3.78
N PHE A 90 -21.38 -11.24 -3.44
CA PHE A 90 -20.43 -10.60 -2.54
C PHE A 90 -19.87 -9.29 -3.10
N SER A 91 -19.46 -9.28 -4.38
CA SER A 91 -18.91 -8.10 -5.04
C SER A 91 -19.93 -6.96 -5.10
N ARG A 92 -21.20 -7.25 -5.40
CA ARG A 92 -22.28 -6.25 -5.35
C ARG A 92 -22.48 -5.69 -3.94
N ALA A 93 -22.54 -6.56 -2.93
CA ALA A 93 -22.67 -6.12 -1.54
C ALA A 93 -21.50 -5.23 -1.11
N TYR A 94 -20.28 -5.60 -1.48
CA TYR A 94 -19.07 -4.82 -1.22
C TYR A 94 -19.11 -3.45 -1.88
N ASN A 95 -19.48 -3.39 -3.17
CA ASN A 95 -19.65 -2.13 -3.86
C ASN A 95 -20.72 -1.25 -3.19
N HIS A 96 -21.88 -1.83 -2.83
CA HIS A 96 -22.95 -1.08 -2.17
C HIS A 96 -22.52 -0.54 -0.79
N VAL A 97 -21.80 -1.33 0.02
CA VAL A 97 -21.26 -0.85 1.30
C VAL A 97 -20.25 0.28 1.07
N TYR A 98 -19.34 0.12 0.12
CA TYR A 98 -18.34 1.14 -0.21
C TYR A 98 -19.01 2.46 -0.63
N VAL A 99 -19.92 2.42 -1.60
CA VAL A 99 -20.66 3.58 -2.08
C VAL A 99 -21.47 4.21 -0.96
N TRP A 100 -22.20 3.40 -0.18
CA TRP A 100 -23.00 3.90 0.94
C TRP A 100 -22.13 4.62 1.98
N THR A 101 -20.92 4.15 2.22
CA THR A 101 -19.97 4.80 3.14
C THR A 101 -19.56 6.18 2.63
N ILE A 102 -19.33 6.34 1.31
CA ILE A 102 -19.04 7.65 0.71
C ILE A 102 -20.25 8.59 0.82
N ILE A 103 -21.44 8.10 0.45
CA ILE A 103 -22.68 8.90 0.45
C ILE A 103 -23.04 9.35 1.87
N SER A 104 -22.94 8.46 2.86
CA SER A 104 -23.27 8.76 4.25
C SER A 104 -22.22 9.64 4.95
N SER A 105 -20.93 9.49 4.60
CA SER A 105 -19.86 10.28 5.21
C SER A 105 -19.68 11.66 4.58
N GLY A 106 -20.21 11.90 3.38
CA GLY A 106 -20.10 13.20 2.71
C GLY A 106 -18.75 13.46 2.05
N ARG A 107 -17.80 12.51 2.11
CA ARG A 107 -16.42 12.69 1.62
C ARG A 107 -15.90 11.45 0.90
N MET A 108 -14.96 11.66 -0.01
CA MET A 108 -14.19 10.56 -0.59
C MET A 108 -13.30 9.94 0.50
N ILE A 109 -13.16 8.62 0.45
CA ILE A 109 -12.46 7.87 1.50
C ILE A 109 -11.21 7.24 0.89
N THR A 110 -10.07 7.46 1.55
CA THR A 110 -8.81 6.79 1.21
C THR A 110 -8.89 5.34 1.65
N MET A 111 -8.52 4.41 0.75
CA MET A 111 -8.53 2.99 1.05
C MET A 111 -7.35 2.62 1.95
N THR A 112 -7.62 2.35 3.24
CA THR A 112 -6.65 1.75 4.18
C THR A 112 -6.93 0.26 4.37
N ASP A 113 -6.00 -0.47 5.01
CA ASP A 113 -6.20 -1.89 5.29
C ASP A 113 -7.30 -2.12 6.35
N GLU A 114 -7.43 -1.23 7.34
CA GLU A 114 -8.51 -1.28 8.34
C GLU A 114 -9.87 -1.05 7.68
N LEU A 115 -9.96 -0.08 6.76
CA LEU A 115 -11.19 0.17 6.02
C LEU A 115 -11.55 -1.02 5.14
N ARG A 116 -10.57 -1.66 4.51
CA ARG A 116 -10.79 -2.84 3.67
C ARG A 116 -11.37 -4.00 4.47
N ASP A 117 -10.83 -4.27 5.67
CA ASP A 117 -11.35 -5.28 6.58
C ASP A 117 -12.77 -4.93 7.08
N LEU A 118 -13.01 -3.65 7.40
CA LEU A 118 -14.35 -3.17 7.76
C LEU A 118 -15.35 -3.39 6.62
N LEU A 119 -15.04 -2.94 5.39
CA LEU A 119 -15.91 -3.11 4.22
C LEU A 119 -16.17 -4.59 3.95
N TYR A 120 -15.15 -5.44 4.08
CA TYR A 120 -15.31 -6.89 3.94
C TYR A 120 -16.31 -7.47 4.95
N LYS A 121 -16.16 -7.11 6.24
CA LYS A 121 -17.07 -7.54 7.32
C LYS A 121 -18.50 -7.03 7.11
N GLU A 122 -18.65 -5.75 6.80
CA GLU A 122 -19.95 -5.12 6.55
C GLU A 122 -20.64 -5.67 5.31
N SER A 123 -19.89 -6.11 4.29
CA SER A 123 -20.45 -6.77 3.11
C SER A 123 -21.15 -8.08 3.47
N TRP A 124 -20.51 -8.91 4.30
CA TRP A 124 -21.12 -10.16 4.79
C TRP A 124 -22.35 -9.90 5.65
N LYS A 125 -22.30 -8.89 6.53
CA LYS A 125 -23.47 -8.47 7.32
C LYS A 125 -24.61 -8.01 6.43
N ARG A 126 -24.32 -7.17 5.43
CA ARG A 126 -25.32 -6.69 4.47
C ARG A 126 -26.03 -7.84 3.77
N ILE A 127 -25.29 -8.84 3.29
CA ILE A 127 -25.87 -10.04 2.66
C ILE A 127 -26.77 -10.80 3.65
N ALA A 128 -26.34 -10.95 4.91
CA ALA A 128 -27.13 -11.61 5.94
C ALA A 128 -28.46 -10.89 6.20
N VAL A 129 -28.40 -9.57 6.37
CA VAL A 129 -29.57 -8.74 6.65
C VAL A 129 -30.53 -8.73 5.46
N LEU A 130 -30.03 -8.60 4.23
CA LEU A 130 -30.88 -8.62 3.03
C LEU A 130 -31.58 -9.97 2.84
N ARG A 131 -30.87 -11.09 3.03
CA ARG A 131 -31.48 -12.43 2.98
C ARG A 131 -32.55 -12.61 4.05
N GLN A 132 -32.29 -12.16 5.27
CA GLN A 132 -33.27 -12.19 6.36
C GLN A 132 -34.49 -11.31 6.05
N ALA A 133 -34.27 -10.12 5.49
CA ALA A 133 -35.35 -9.20 5.16
C ALA A 133 -36.24 -9.73 4.03
N GLN A 134 -35.63 -10.45 3.07
CA GLN A 134 -36.35 -11.17 2.03
C GLN A 134 -37.24 -12.27 2.65
N ASP A 135 -36.73 -13.04 3.61
CA ASP A 135 -37.52 -14.07 4.31
C ASP A 135 -38.70 -13.46 5.10
N GLN A 136 -38.58 -12.20 5.54
CA GLN A 136 -39.63 -11.45 6.25
C GLN A 136 -40.58 -10.66 5.31
N ASN A 137 -40.41 -10.75 3.98
CA ASN A 137 -41.22 -10.05 2.99
C ASN A 137 -41.32 -8.52 3.21
N ILE A 138 -40.21 -7.89 3.61
CA ILE A 138 -40.18 -6.43 3.81
C ILE A 138 -40.31 -5.72 2.45
N LEU A 139 -41.39 -4.96 2.27
CA LEU A 139 -41.66 -4.19 1.06
C LEU A 139 -41.16 -2.75 1.16
N VAL A 140 -40.78 -2.18 0.02
CA VAL A 140 -40.37 -0.77 -0.12
C VAL A 140 -41.11 -0.16 -1.30
N THR A 141 -41.76 0.97 -1.06
CA THR A 141 -42.48 1.76 -2.05
C THR A 141 -41.55 2.74 -2.76
N ASP A 142 -41.94 3.23 -3.94
CA ASP A 142 -41.13 4.20 -4.69
C ASP A 142 -41.05 5.55 -3.98
N ASP A 143 -42.12 5.96 -3.29
CA ASP A 143 -42.15 7.18 -2.49
C ASP A 143 -41.12 7.16 -1.36
N GLU A 144 -40.90 5.99 -0.73
CA GLU A 144 -39.86 5.84 0.30
C GLU A 144 -38.45 6.00 -0.29
N VAL A 145 -38.23 5.51 -1.52
CA VAL A 145 -36.96 5.72 -2.23
C VAL A 145 -36.75 7.20 -2.52
N VAL A 146 -37.79 7.89 -2.99
CA VAL A 146 -37.74 9.34 -3.25
C VAL A 146 -37.44 10.11 -1.96
N GLN A 147 -38.13 9.79 -0.86
CA GLN A 147 -37.91 10.44 0.44
C GLN A 147 -36.49 10.21 0.96
N MET A 148 -35.97 8.99 0.83
CA MET A 148 -34.59 8.68 1.21
C MET A 148 -33.59 9.50 0.40
N ILE A 149 -33.75 9.56 -0.93
CA ILE A 149 -32.89 10.37 -1.80
C ILE A 149 -32.96 11.85 -1.39
N GLN A 150 -34.15 12.40 -1.19
CA GLN A 150 -34.31 13.81 -0.77
C GLN A 150 -33.74 14.11 0.62
N SER A 151 -33.64 13.10 1.50
CA SER A 151 -33.07 13.25 2.84
C SER A 151 -31.55 13.41 2.84
N ILE A 152 -30.86 12.91 1.80
CA ILE A 152 -29.39 12.86 1.76
C ILE A 152 -28.81 14.26 1.56
N PRO A 153 -27.95 14.75 2.48
CA PRO A 153 -27.40 16.11 2.39
C PRO A 153 -26.62 16.40 1.12
N LEU A 154 -25.86 15.40 0.62
CA LEU A 154 -25.07 15.53 -0.61
C LEU A 154 -25.91 15.81 -1.87
N PHE A 155 -27.21 15.53 -1.83
CA PHE A 155 -28.11 15.75 -2.96
C PHE A 155 -28.89 17.06 -2.85
N LYS A 156 -28.54 17.92 -1.87
CA LYS A 156 -29.19 19.22 -1.66
C LYS A 156 -28.35 20.34 -2.26
N GLY A 157 -29.03 21.33 -2.84
CA GLY A 157 -28.41 22.56 -3.32
C GLY A 157 -28.24 23.60 -2.20
N GLU A 158 -27.85 24.81 -2.57
CA GLU A 158 -27.63 25.94 -1.65
C GLU A 158 -28.87 26.31 -0.82
N THR A 159 -30.07 26.00 -1.32
CA THR A 159 -31.34 26.23 -0.64
C THR A 159 -31.70 25.15 0.38
N GLY A 160 -30.90 24.07 0.49
CA GLY A 160 -31.20 22.91 1.33
C GLY A 160 -32.29 21.98 0.79
N ALA A 161 -32.84 22.27 -0.40
CA ALA A 161 -33.75 21.39 -1.12
C ALA A 161 -33.00 20.46 -2.08
N PHE A 162 -33.62 19.33 -2.46
CA PHE A 162 -33.05 18.40 -3.42
C PHE A 162 -32.70 19.07 -4.74
N ASP A 163 -31.47 18.88 -5.20
CA ASP A 163 -30.94 19.38 -6.46
C ASP A 163 -30.50 18.22 -7.35
N LYS A 164 -31.16 18.11 -8.52
CA LYS A 164 -30.89 17.07 -9.51
C LYS A 164 -29.46 17.12 -10.06
N LYS A 165 -28.86 18.31 -10.20
CA LYS A 165 -27.48 18.46 -10.65
C LYS A 165 -26.51 17.90 -9.63
N MET A 166 -26.74 18.17 -8.34
CA MET A 166 -25.92 17.62 -7.25
C MET A 166 -26.05 16.11 -7.18
N TYR A 167 -27.28 15.59 -7.29
CA TYR A 167 -27.53 14.15 -7.39
C TYR A 167 -26.70 13.49 -8.52
N HIS A 168 -26.80 14.02 -9.75
CA HIS A 168 -26.02 13.49 -10.87
C HIS A 168 -24.51 13.62 -10.67
N ALA A 169 -24.03 14.75 -10.16
CA ALA A 169 -22.61 14.97 -9.92
C ALA A 169 -22.03 13.97 -8.91
N VAL A 170 -22.77 13.65 -7.85
CA VAL A 170 -22.35 12.64 -6.86
C VAL A 170 -22.35 11.25 -7.49
N LEU A 171 -23.40 10.87 -8.22
CA LEU A 171 -23.47 9.56 -8.87
C LEU A 171 -22.33 9.34 -9.89
N SER A 172 -21.97 10.38 -10.65
CA SER A 172 -20.84 10.32 -11.58
C SER A 172 -19.50 10.11 -10.88
N LYS A 173 -19.31 10.63 -9.66
CA LYS A 173 -18.06 10.43 -8.89
C LYS A 173 -17.88 8.99 -8.40
N VAL A 174 -18.98 8.27 -8.21
CA VAL A 174 -18.98 6.87 -7.71
C VAL A 174 -19.32 5.86 -8.81
N ASP A 175 -19.36 6.29 -10.07
CA ASP A 175 -19.64 5.47 -11.26
C ASP A 175 -20.94 4.65 -11.15
N LEU A 176 -22.02 5.30 -10.69
CA LEU A 176 -23.34 4.69 -10.55
C LEU A 176 -24.34 5.25 -11.55
N SER A 177 -25.08 4.36 -12.20
CA SER A 177 -26.28 4.75 -12.95
C SER A 177 -27.43 5.09 -11.99
N ILE A 178 -28.43 5.82 -12.49
CA ILE A 178 -29.63 6.18 -11.72
C ILE A 178 -30.36 4.92 -11.24
N SER A 179 -30.53 3.92 -12.12
CA SER A 179 -31.22 2.68 -11.77
C SER A 179 -30.46 1.85 -10.74
N GLN A 180 -29.13 1.85 -10.79
CA GLN A 180 -28.31 1.19 -9.79
C GLN A 180 -28.38 1.92 -8.44
N ALA A 181 -28.37 3.25 -8.44
CA ALA A 181 -28.53 4.05 -7.23
C ALA A 181 -29.89 3.80 -6.57
N GLU A 182 -30.98 3.81 -7.34
CA GLU A 182 -32.33 3.50 -6.83
C GLU A 182 -32.41 2.09 -6.23
N ALA A 183 -31.80 1.09 -6.87
CA ALA A 183 -31.73 -0.26 -6.34
C ALA A 183 -30.95 -0.31 -5.02
N LEU A 184 -29.82 0.39 -4.92
CA LEU A 184 -29.02 0.51 -3.70
C LEU A 184 -29.83 1.15 -2.56
N PHE A 185 -30.51 2.27 -2.82
CA PHE A 185 -31.33 2.94 -1.82
C PHE A 185 -32.51 2.08 -1.38
N ARG A 186 -33.15 1.36 -2.30
CA ARG A 186 -34.21 0.41 -1.96
C ARG A 186 -33.72 -0.68 -1.00
N GLU A 187 -32.57 -1.29 -1.30
CA GLU A 187 -31.94 -2.26 -0.38
C GLU A 187 -31.61 -1.64 0.98
N GLN A 188 -31.14 -0.39 1.01
CA GLN A 188 -30.82 0.30 2.25
C GLN A 188 -32.07 0.56 3.11
N ILE A 189 -33.20 0.90 2.48
CA ILE A 189 -34.50 1.04 3.18
C ILE A 189 -34.93 -0.30 3.76
N VAL A 190 -34.80 -1.40 3.00
CA VAL A 190 -35.10 -2.76 3.49
C VAL A 190 -34.28 -3.08 4.75
N ILE A 191 -32.97 -2.80 4.72
CA ILE A 191 -32.07 -2.99 5.87
C ILE A 191 -32.52 -2.15 7.06
N ASN A 192 -32.79 -0.86 6.84
CA ASN A 192 -33.19 0.06 7.91
C ASN A 192 -34.51 -0.38 8.56
N LYS A 193 -35.49 -0.83 7.77
CA LYS A 193 -36.77 -1.35 8.27
C LYS A 193 -36.59 -2.62 9.10
N LEU A 194 -35.75 -3.56 8.65
CA LEU A 194 -35.49 -4.79 9.41
C LEU A 194 -34.81 -4.47 10.76
N VAL A 195 -33.77 -3.64 10.75
CA VAL A 195 -33.03 -3.29 11.96
C VAL A 195 -33.90 -2.50 12.94
N SER A 196 -34.61 -1.48 12.46
CA SER A 196 -35.52 -0.68 13.31
C SER A 196 -36.66 -1.52 13.87
N GLY A 197 -37.24 -2.41 13.06
CA GLY A 197 -38.25 -3.36 13.52
C GLY A 197 -37.73 -4.33 14.58
N ALA A 198 -36.51 -4.86 14.39
CA ALA A 198 -35.87 -5.74 15.38
C ALA A 198 -35.60 -5.01 16.71
N VAL A 199 -35.16 -3.75 16.68
CA VAL A 199 -34.93 -2.94 17.87
C VAL A 199 -36.25 -2.58 18.57
N GLN A 200 -37.31 -2.25 17.83
CA GLN A 200 -38.62 -1.93 18.41
C GLN A 200 -39.31 -3.15 19.00
N ALA A 201 -39.08 -4.34 18.42
CA ALA A 201 -39.58 -5.60 18.94
C ALA A 201 -38.75 -6.14 20.13
N ALA A 202 -37.61 -5.53 20.44
CA ALA A 202 -36.79 -5.93 21.57
C ALA A 202 -37.49 -5.55 22.89
N LEU A 203 -38.06 -6.56 23.55
CA LEU A 203 -38.57 -6.42 24.92
C LEU A 203 -37.40 -6.27 25.87
N ILE A 204 -37.13 -5.03 26.30
CA ILE A 204 -36.19 -4.76 27.39
C ILE A 204 -36.93 -5.02 28.70
N SER A 205 -36.41 -5.94 29.51
CA SER A 205 -37.02 -6.19 30.82
C SER A 205 -36.82 -4.99 31.74
N PRO A 206 -37.78 -4.67 32.64
CA PRO A 206 -37.58 -3.66 33.67
C PRO A 206 -36.32 -3.89 34.52
N TYR A 207 -35.91 -5.15 34.67
CA TYR A 207 -34.68 -5.54 35.37
C TYR A 207 -33.41 -5.09 34.63
N GLU A 208 -33.30 -5.31 33.32
CA GLU A 208 -32.14 -4.86 32.52
C GLU A 208 -32.04 -3.34 32.50
N LEU A 209 -33.19 -2.65 32.37
CA LEU A 209 -33.22 -1.20 32.42
C LEU A 209 -32.75 -0.68 33.79
N LYS A 210 -33.24 -1.27 34.89
CA LYS A 210 -32.80 -0.92 36.24
C LYS A 210 -31.31 -1.20 36.44
N LYS A 211 -30.81 -2.36 36.01
CA LYS A 211 -29.40 -2.73 36.11
C LYS A 211 -28.50 -1.75 35.35
N MET A 212 -28.89 -1.37 34.14
CA MET A 212 -28.13 -0.43 33.33
C MET A 212 -28.18 0.98 33.92
N TYR A 213 -29.34 1.42 34.41
CA TYR A 213 -29.48 2.69 35.10
C TYR A 213 -28.63 2.75 36.37
N SER A 214 -28.69 1.70 37.20
CA SER A 214 -27.85 1.53 38.39
C SER A 214 -26.36 1.66 38.10
N LEU A 215 -25.86 1.11 36.97
CA LEU A 215 -24.45 1.28 36.59
C LEU A 215 -24.04 2.74 36.37
N TYR A 216 -24.94 3.61 35.91
CA TYR A 216 -24.66 5.02 35.67
C TYR A 216 -24.98 5.92 36.87
N THR A 217 -25.90 5.51 37.74
CA THR A 217 -26.42 6.37 38.82
C THR A 217 -25.99 5.94 40.21
N ASP A 218 -25.64 4.67 40.42
CA ASP A 218 -25.30 4.19 41.74
C ASP A 218 -23.95 4.77 42.17
N ARG A 219 -23.97 5.41 43.34
CA ARG A 219 -22.77 5.91 44.00
C ARG A 219 -22.38 4.90 45.06
N PHE A 220 -21.17 4.37 44.93
CA PHE A 220 -20.59 3.47 45.93
C PHE A 220 -19.79 4.28 46.94
N VAL A 221 -20.07 4.06 48.22
CA VAL A 221 -19.18 4.48 49.32
C VAL A 221 -18.31 3.27 49.64
N LEU A 222 -17.00 3.40 49.41
CA LEU A 222 -16.02 2.35 49.66
C LEU A 222 -15.32 2.64 50.98
N ASP A 223 -15.55 1.79 51.97
CA ASP A 223 -14.67 1.73 53.14
C ASP A 223 -13.45 0.89 52.77
N TYR A 224 -12.26 1.48 52.85
CA TYR A 224 -11.01 0.80 52.58
C TYR A 224 -10.01 1.08 53.70
N VAL A 225 -9.13 0.11 53.93
CA VAL A 225 -8.00 0.26 54.84
C VAL A 225 -6.74 0.13 54.01
N ILE A 226 -5.87 1.14 54.06
CA ILE A 226 -4.53 1.04 53.48
C ILE A 226 -3.63 0.42 54.54
N ILE A 227 -3.07 -0.75 54.25
CA ILE A 227 -2.02 -1.36 55.07
C ILE A 227 -0.68 -0.92 54.50
N PRO A 228 0.10 -0.07 55.19
CA PRO A 228 1.41 0.34 54.72
C PRO A 228 2.34 -0.87 54.63
N ARG A 229 3.08 -0.98 53.52
CA ARG A 229 4.05 -2.05 53.27
C ARG A 229 5.03 -2.24 54.45
N SER A 230 5.45 -1.15 55.08
CA SER A 230 6.33 -1.13 56.25
C SER A 230 5.80 -1.88 57.48
N GLN A 231 4.48 -2.08 57.61
CA GLN A 231 3.87 -2.85 58.71
C GLN A 231 3.95 -4.36 58.51
N VAL A 232 4.09 -4.82 57.26
CA VAL A 232 4.07 -6.25 56.90
C VAL A 232 5.47 -6.75 56.58
N GLU A 233 6.35 -5.92 55.99
CA GLU A 233 7.72 -6.29 55.63
C GLU A 233 8.52 -6.90 56.78
N LYS A 234 8.37 -6.38 58.01
CA LYS A 234 9.09 -6.89 59.18
C LYS A 234 8.72 -8.32 59.59
N LYS A 235 7.58 -8.84 59.09
CA LYS A 235 7.06 -10.18 59.39
C LYS A 235 7.27 -11.16 58.24
N ILE A 236 7.72 -10.69 57.07
CA ILE A 236 7.93 -11.52 55.88
C ILE A 236 9.43 -11.72 55.71
N THR A 237 9.90 -12.94 55.94
CA THR A 237 11.24 -13.37 55.57
C THR A 237 11.16 -14.18 54.29
N VAL A 238 11.64 -13.63 53.18
CA VAL A 238 11.77 -14.38 51.92
C VAL A 238 13.13 -15.05 51.91
N SER A 239 13.15 -16.39 51.80
CA SER A 239 14.41 -17.13 51.68
C SER A 239 14.98 -16.99 50.27
N LYS A 240 16.31 -17.15 50.14
CA LYS A 240 16.99 -17.07 48.84
C LYS A 240 16.50 -18.18 47.90
N GLU A 241 16.17 -19.34 48.45
CA GLU A 241 15.65 -20.51 47.73
C GLU A 241 14.27 -20.23 47.15
N ALA A 242 13.38 -19.59 47.92
CA ALA A 242 12.06 -19.18 47.44
C ALA A 242 12.15 -18.11 46.33
N ALA A 243 13.07 -17.15 46.48
CA ALA A 243 13.33 -16.15 45.44
C ALA A 243 13.89 -16.80 44.16
N GLN A 244 14.81 -17.75 44.30
CA GLN A 244 15.38 -18.49 43.16
C GLN A 244 14.33 -19.36 42.46
N ALA A 245 13.45 -20.03 43.20
CA ALA A 245 12.35 -20.80 42.64
C ALA A 245 11.41 -19.90 41.82
N LEU A 246 11.01 -18.75 42.36
CA LEU A 246 10.16 -17.79 41.66
C LEU A 246 10.82 -17.27 40.37
N PHE A 247 12.12 -16.95 40.43
CA PHE A 247 12.91 -16.53 39.26
C PHE A 247 12.94 -17.61 38.18
N ASN A 248 13.22 -18.86 38.57
CA ASN A 248 13.30 -19.99 37.65
C ASN A 248 11.93 -20.38 37.06
N GLU A 249 10.85 -20.22 37.81
CA GLU A 249 9.48 -20.50 37.35
C GLU A 249 8.93 -19.43 36.41
N ASN A 250 9.43 -18.18 36.50
CA ASN A 250 8.91 -17.04 35.74
C ASN A 250 10.01 -16.25 35.02
N PRO A 251 10.89 -16.89 34.21
CA PRO A 251 12.05 -16.23 33.61
C PRO A 251 11.64 -15.04 32.71
N GLU A 252 10.50 -15.14 32.02
CA GLU A 252 9.98 -14.06 31.18
C GLU A 252 9.64 -12.79 31.96
N ASN A 253 9.16 -12.92 33.21
CA ASN A 253 8.82 -11.77 34.07
C ASN A 253 10.08 -11.03 34.59
N PHE A 254 11.23 -11.68 34.53
CA PHE A 254 12.52 -11.13 34.95
C PHE A 254 13.47 -10.91 33.78
N ARG A 255 12.99 -11.08 32.54
CA ARG A 255 13.77 -10.86 31.33
C ARG A 255 14.05 -9.36 31.20
N MET A 256 15.32 -9.01 31.12
CA MET A 256 15.72 -7.64 30.77
C MET A 256 15.68 -7.49 29.26
N ASP A 257 15.31 -6.31 28.80
CA ASP A 257 15.36 -6.00 27.37
C ASP A 257 16.80 -6.11 26.85
N ALA A 258 16.92 -6.53 25.59
CA ALA A 258 18.20 -6.55 24.91
C ALA A 258 18.78 -5.14 24.89
N LYS A 259 20.05 -5.01 25.29
CA LYS A 259 20.77 -3.74 25.25
C LYS A 259 21.96 -3.83 24.32
N VAL A 260 22.14 -2.81 23.49
CA VAL A 260 23.28 -2.70 22.58
C VAL A 260 24.16 -1.53 22.97
N ARG A 261 25.45 -1.64 22.67
CA ARG A 261 26.43 -0.57 22.79
C ARG A 261 27.01 -0.32 21.40
N VAL A 262 26.87 0.90 20.91
CA VAL A 262 27.36 1.26 19.58
C VAL A 262 28.31 2.44 19.64
N SER A 263 29.23 2.46 18.70
CA SER A 263 30.08 3.60 18.38
C SER A 263 29.60 4.22 17.07
N PHE A 264 29.64 5.54 16.98
CA PHE A 264 29.13 6.29 15.85
C PHE A 264 29.96 7.55 15.60
N VAL A 265 29.86 8.10 14.40
CA VAL A 265 30.37 9.42 14.03
C VAL A 265 29.18 10.28 13.64
N GLU A 266 29.25 11.59 13.88
CA GLU A 266 28.18 12.52 13.51
C GLU A 266 28.67 13.50 12.45
N PHE A 267 27.87 13.66 11.40
CA PHE A 267 28.04 14.69 10.39
C PHE A 267 27.05 15.82 10.69
N VAL A 268 27.46 16.75 11.56
CA VAL A 268 26.60 17.87 12.00
C VAL A 268 26.32 18.80 10.83
N VAL A 269 25.04 19.02 10.51
CA VAL A 269 24.59 19.79 9.33
C VAL A 269 25.13 21.22 9.34
N SER A 270 25.19 21.86 10.52
CA SER A 270 25.70 23.23 10.64
C SER A 270 27.16 23.40 10.20
N ASN A 271 27.98 22.34 10.26
CA ASN A 271 29.38 22.40 9.85
C ASN A 271 29.53 22.53 8.32
N PHE A 272 28.48 22.18 7.57
CA PHE A 272 28.48 22.21 6.11
C PHE A 272 27.91 23.51 5.53
N LEU A 273 27.28 24.36 6.36
CA LEU A 273 26.67 25.61 5.92
C LEU A 273 27.66 26.55 5.22
N ALA A 274 28.92 26.59 5.66
CA ALA A 274 29.94 27.44 5.04
C ALA A 274 30.35 26.98 3.63
N SER A 275 30.10 25.71 3.29
CA SER A 275 30.43 25.11 2.00
C SER A 275 29.24 25.05 1.04
N VAL A 276 28.08 25.60 1.42
CA VAL A 276 26.90 25.61 0.57
C VAL A 276 26.99 26.71 -0.47
N GLU A 277 27.00 26.29 -1.73
CA GLU A 277 26.79 27.15 -2.90
C GLU A 277 25.40 26.88 -3.45
N LEU A 278 24.54 27.91 -3.43
CA LEU A 278 23.21 27.82 -4.03
C LEU A 278 23.30 28.11 -5.53
N PRO A 279 22.70 27.28 -6.41
CA PRO A 279 22.62 27.58 -7.83
C PRO A 279 21.92 28.92 -8.08
N GLU A 280 22.33 29.61 -9.14
CA GLU A 280 21.68 30.85 -9.57
C GLU A 280 20.19 30.61 -9.84
N GLY A 281 19.33 31.47 -9.30
CA GLY A 281 17.87 31.34 -9.42
C GLY A 281 17.22 30.29 -8.51
N ALA A 282 17.97 29.52 -7.71
CA ALA A 282 17.40 28.47 -6.85
C ALA A 282 16.39 29.03 -5.82
N VAL A 283 16.67 30.21 -5.25
CA VAL A 283 15.80 30.86 -4.26
C VAL A 283 14.48 31.29 -4.91
N GLN A 284 14.54 31.90 -6.10
CA GLN A 284 13.36 32.31 -6.85
C GLN A 284 12.54 31.12 -7.32
N GLN A 285 13.19 30.09 -7.85
CA GLN A 285 12.52 28.84 -8.22
C GLN A 285 11.82 28.18 -7.02
N ALA A 286 12.46 28.19 -5.84
CA ALA A 286 11.85 27.64 -4.63
C ALA A 286 10.65 28.46 -4.15
N TYR A 287 10.65 29.77 -4.35
CA TYR A 287 9.48 30.62 -4.11
C TYR A 287 8.34 30.25 -5.07
N ASP A 288 8.60 30.22 -6.38
CA ASP A 288 7.59 29.96 -7.40
C ASP A 288 6.93 28.57 -7.22
N GLN A 289 7.72 27.55 -6.85
CA GLN A 289 7.23 26.19 -6.61
C GLN A 289 6.41 26.05 -5.32
N ASN A 290 6.63 26.92 -4.32
CA ASN A 290 6.00 26.84 -3.01
C ASN A 290 5.16 28.09 -2.70
N ILE A 291 4.72 28.83 -3.72
CA ILE A 291 4.03 30.11 -3.56
C ILE A 291 2.78 29.99 -2.68
N GLU A 292 2.10 28.84 -2.72
CA GLU A 292 0.94 28.53 -1.87
C GLU A 292 1.24 28.57 -0.37
N GLN A 293 2.47 28.27 0.06
CA GLN A 293 2.88 28.37 1.47
C GLN A 293 2.99 29.82 1.95
N PHE A 294 3.09 30.77 1.01
CA PHE A 294 3.19 32.19 1.28
C PHE A 294 1.85 32.93 1.09
N ARG A 295 0.75 32.18 0.95
CA ARG A 295 -0.59 32.74 0.88
C ARG A 295 -0.94 33.47 2.18
N VAL A 296 -1.48 34.68 2.05
CA VAL A 296 -2.04 35.44 3.16
C VAL A 296 -3.46 34.96 3.40
N GLU A 297 -3.72 34.37 4.57
CA GLU A 297 -5.07 33.95 4.94
C GLU A 297 -5.95 35.18 5.24
N THR A 298 -7.06 35.32 4.52
CA THR A 298 -8.10 36.32 4.80
C THR A 298 -9.38 35.63 5.28
N THR A 299 -10.14 36.30 6.14
CA THR A 299 -11.35 35.74 6.76
C THR A 299 -12.58 35.74 5.82
N ASN A 300 -12.49 36.40 4.65
CA ASN A 300 -13.58 36.50 3.69
C ASN A 300 -13.24 35.70 2.41
N GLU A 301 -14.10 34.76 2.04
CA GLU A 301 -13.95 33.90 0.85
C GLU A 301 -14.05 34.64 -0.50
N LEU A 302 -14.34 35.95 -0.48
CA LEU A 302 -14.52 36.79 -1.66
C LEU A 302 -13.31 37.69 -1.98
N ASP A 303 -12.28 37.72 -1.13
CA ASP A 303 -11.08 38.54 -1.36
C ASP A 303 -10.11 37.86 -2.33
N ALA A 304 -9.42 38.66 -3.15
CA ALA A 304 -8.41 38.16 -4.08
C ALA A 304 -7.26 37.46 -3.33
N VAL A 305 -6.87 36.27 -3.81
CA VAL A 305 -5.75 35.52 -3.24
C VAL A 305 -4.48 36.37 -3.34
N THR A 306 -3.92 36.71 -2.18
CA THR A 306 -2.70 37.51 -2.07
C THR A 306 -1.60 36.66 -1.45
N TYR A 307 -0.38 36.78 -1.97
CA TYR A 307 0.81 36.08 -1.48
C TYR A 307 1.82 37.11 -0.95
N LYS A 308 2.64 36.70 0.03
CA LYS A 308 3.76 37.53 0.50
C LYS A 308 4.74 37.75 -0.67
N PRO A 309 5.14 39.00 -0.98
CA PRO A 309 6.13 39.28 -2.03
C PRO A 309 7.45 38.54 -1.79
N PHE A 310 8.14 38.18 -2.88
CA PHE A 310 9.42 37.45 -2.83
C PHE A 310 10.43 38.13 -1.90
N GLU A 311 10.55 39.44 -1.97
CA GLU A 311 11.50 40.24 -1.18
C GLU A 311 11.27 40.12 0.33
N GLN A 312 10.05 39.77 0.77
CA GLN A 312 9.74 39.58 2.19
C GLN A 312 10.09 38.18 2.69
N VAL A 313 10.20 37.20 1.80
CA VAL A 313 10.42 35.79 2.14
C VAL A 313 11.75 35.24 1.61
N GLU A 314 12.48 36.00 0.80
CA GLU A 314 13.76 35.63 0.20
C GLU A 314 14.76 35.13 1.26
N GLY A 315 14.88 35.84 2.38
CA GLY A 315 15.78 35.46 3.47
C GLY A 315 15.39 34.12 4.10
N GLU A 316 14.09 33.89 4.35
CA GLU A 316 13.58 32.63 4.90
C GLU A 316 13.82 31.45 3.94
N ILE A 317 13.56 31.65 2.66
CA ILE A 317 13.77 30.65 1.62
C ILE A 317 15.26 30.35 1.47
N THR A 318 16.10 31.38 1.51
CA THR A 318 17.55 31.24 1.42
C THR A 318 18.09 30.41 2.58
N GLU A 319 17.72 30.74 3.82
CA GLU A 319 18.16 29.97 4.99
C GLU A 319 17.68 28.52 4.94
N ARG A 320 16.41 28.30 4.56
CA ARG A 320 15.86 26.95 4.38
C ARG A 320 16.64 26.16 3.32
N LEU A 321 16.88 26.75 2.15
CA LEU A 321 17.66 26.10 1.09
C LEU A 321 19.10 25.84 1.52
N ARG A 322 19.74 26.78 2.23
CA ARG A 322 21.09 26.56 2.76
C ARG A 322 21.13 25.38 3.72
N MET A 323 20.15 25.26 4.61
CA MET A 323 20.02 24.11 5.51
C MET A 323 19.78 22.79 4.75
N ASP A 324 18.93 22.80 3.72
CA ASP A 324 18.64 21.61 2.91
C ASP A 324 19.87 21.14 2.13
N PHE A 325 20.62 22.07 1.51
CA PHE A 325 21.87 21.76 0.82
C PHE A 325 22.98 21.33 1.78
N ALA A 326 23.11 21.97 2.94
CA ALA A 326 24.05 21.54 3.98
C ALA A 326 23.74 20.13 4.45
N ARG A 327 22.46 19.77 4.62
CA ARG A 327 22.05 18.41 4.99
C ARG A 327 22.37 17.40 3.89
N LYS A 328 22.16 17.75 2.62
CA LYS A 328 22.57 16.90 1.49
C LYS A 328 24.08 16.67 1.49
N LEU A 329 24.88 17.72 1.66
CA LEU A 329 26.33 17.61 1.71
C LEU A 329 26.80 16.77 2.91
N ALA A 330 26.17 16.94 4.08
CA ALA A 330 26.43 16.10 5.25
C ALA A 330 26.12 14.62 4.97
N ALA A 331 24.99 14.33 4.32
CA ALA A 331 24.58 12.97 3.95
C ALA A 331 25.50 12.33 2.90
N GLU A 332 25.95 13.11 1.91
CA GLU A 332 26.94 12.68 0.93
C GLU A 332 28.27 12.33 1.61
N LYS A 333 28.75 13.17 2.52
CA LYS A 333 29.97 12.88 3.29
C LYS A 333 29.82 11.70 4.23
N ALA A 334 28.66 11.51 4.83
CA ALA A 334 28.36 10.31 5.60
C ALA A 334 28.39 9.06 4.71
N THR A 335 27.84 9.14 3.49
CA THR A 335 27.82 8.02 2.54
C THR A 335 29.22 7.71 2.00
N GLU A 336 30.03 8.71 1.67
CA GLU A 336 31.45 8.53 1.34
C GLU A 336 32.18 7.79 2.47
N PHE A 337 31.94 8.19 3.73
CA PHE A 337 32.54 7.51 4.87
C PHE A 337 32.07 6.06 5.03
N VAL A 338 30.79 5.76 4.78
CA VAL A 338 30.27 4.38 4.77
C VAL A 338 30.98 3.55 3.71
N VAL A 339 31.25 4.11 2.52
CA VAL A 339 32.01 3.43 1.47
C VAL A 339 33.46 3.17 1.90
N ASP A 340 34.10 4.09 2.60
CA ASP A 340 35.46 3.92 3.13
C ASP A 340 35.54 2.84 4.22
N VAL A 341 34.46 2.67 5.00
CA VAL A 341 34.34 1.63 6.03
C VAL A 341 34.02 0.27 5.43
N ALA A 342 33.33 0.21 4.29
CA ALA A 342 32.85 -1.03 3.70
C ALA A 342 33.94 -2.11 3.58
N PRO A 343 33.60 -3.39 3.81
CA PRO A 343 34.56 -4.47 3.80
C PRO A 343 35.27 -4.56 2.44
N LYS A 344 36.59 -4.76 2.49
CA LYS A 344 37.40 -4.98 1.30
C LYS A 344 37.13 -6.38 0.75
N ALA A 345 37.56 -6.62 -0.50
CA ALA A 345 37.33 -7.89 -1.18
C ALA A 345 37.96 -9.13 -0.48
N ASP A 346 38.78 -8.91 0.55
CA ASP A 346 39.37 -9.94 1.42
C ASP A 346 38.42 -10.46 2.51
N GLY A 347 37.24 -9.84 2.68
CA GLY A 347 36.25 -10.23 3.68
C GLY A 347 36.66 -9.90 5.12
N ALA A 348 37.71 -9.08 5.31
CA ALA A 348 38.11 -8.63 6.62
C ALA A 348 37.04 -7.71 7.23
N LYS A 349 36.89 -7.77 8.56
CA LYS A 349 35.98 -6.90 9.29
C LYS A 349 36.37 -5.43 9.10
N PRO A 350 35.41 -4.54 8.80
CA PRO A 350 35.62 -3.09 8.75
C PRO A 350 36.32 -2.51 9.97
N ASP A 351 37.36 -1.69 9.75
CA ASP A 351 38.00 -0.89 10.79
C ASP A 351 37.36 0.50 10.85
N PHE A 352 36.19 0.57 11.51
CA PHE A 352 35.45 1.81 11.68
C PHE A 352 36.26 2.92 12.38
N ALA A 353 37.05 2.55 13.40
CA ALA A 353 37.83 3.51 14.17
C ALA A 353 39.02 4.06 13.37
N GLY A 354 39.70 3.20 12.60
CA GLY A 354 40.77 3.60 11.69
C GLY A 354 40.27 4.47 10.53
N ALA A 355 39.12 4.13 9.96
CA ALA A 355 38.47 4.96 8.94
C ALA A 355 38.12 6.35 9.50
N ALA A 356 37.51 6.40 10.69
CA ALA A 356 37.18 7.67 11.34
C ALA A 356 38.43 8.51 11.64
N ALA A 357 39.51 7.90 12.11
CA ALA A 357 40.78 8.58 12.35
C ALA A 357 41.38 9.16 11.05
N SER A 358 41.33 8.39 9.95
CA SER A 358 41.82 8.82 8.63
C SER A 358 41.01 10.01 8.09
N ALA A 359 39.70 10.00 8.32
CA ALA A 359 38.78 11.09 7.98
C ALA A 359 38.80 12.26 8.99
N LYS A 360 39.62 12.18 10.06
CA LYS A 360 39.66 13.16 11.17
C LYS A 360 38.30 13.34 11.87
N LEU A 361 37.48 12.30 11.87
CA LEU A 361 36.18 12.26 12.54
C LEU A 361 36.32 11.76 13.97
N LYS A 362 35.53 12.35 14.87
CA LYS A 362 35.51 11.96 16.29
C LYS A 362 34.48 10.84 16.50
N VAL A 363 34.97 9.64 16.82
CA VAL A 363 34.12 8.53 17.25
C VAL A 363 33.53 8.84 18.64
N LYS A 364 32.21 8.73 18.76
CA LYS A 364 31.48 8.76 20.02
C LYS A 364 30.96 7.36 20.33
N THR A 365 30.91 7.00 21.60
CA THR A 365 30.38 5.71 22.05
C THR A 365 29.20 5.94 22.99
N MET A 366 28.08 5.29 22.70
CA MET A 366 26.89 5.37 23.54
C MET A 366 27.00 4.41 24.72
N ALA A 367 26.38 4.75 25.86
CA ALA A 367 26.15 3.77 26.93
C ALA A 367 25.21 2.65 26.42
N ALA A 368 25.19 1.48 27.08
CA ALA A 368 24.30 0.41 26.66
C ALA A 368 22.82 0.80 26.82
N PHE A 369 22.02 0.68 25.77
CA PHE A 369 20.61 1.11 25.75
C PHE A 369 19.69 0.05 25.16
N SER A 370 18.43 0.05 25.62
CA SER A 370 17.32 -0.76 25.09
C SER A 370 16.61 -0.06 23.91
N MET A 371 15.77 -0.78 23.16
CA MET A 371 14.96 -0.17 22.09
C MET A 371 14.02 0.95 22.60
N ASP A 372 13.59 0.87 23.86
CA ASP A 372 12.62 1.80 24.45
C ASP A 372 13.30 2.91 25.29
N ASP A 373 14.62 2.87 25.44
CA ASP A 373 15.36 3.88 26.20
C ASP A 373 15.38 5.25 25.47
N THR A 374 15.33 6.31 26.26
CA THR A 374 15.49 7.69 25.76
C THR A 374 16.98 7.99 25.57
N LEU A 375 17.41 8.21 24.32
CA LEU A 375 18.81 8.48 23.99
C LEU A 375 19.11 9.98 24.08
N LYS A 376 19.93 10.38 25.06
CA LYS A 376 20.37 11.77 25.20
C LYS A 376 21.41 12.12 24.14
N GLY A 377 21.20 13.23 23.42
CA GLY A 377 22.15 13.74 22.44
C GLY A 377 22.09 13.07 21.07
N ILE A 378 21.16 12.12 20.86
CA ILE A 378 20.81 11.61 19.54
C ILE A 378 19.47 12.21 19.16
N ASP A 379 19.32 12.58 17.90
CA ASP A 379 18.04 13.02 17.38
C ASP A 379 16.98 11.90 17.49
N PRO A 380 15.85 12.13 18.19
CA PRO A 380 14.80 11.13 18.33
C PRO A 380 14.10 10.77 17.02
N THR A 381 14.20 11.60 15.98
CA THR A 381 13.60 11.33 14.66
C THR A 381 14.47 10.44 13.77
N ALA A 382 15.76 10.31 14.10
CA ALA A 382 16.69 9.49 13.34
C ALA A 382 16.37 7.99 13.53
N PRO A 383 16.47 7.16 12.48
CA PRO A 383 16.32 5.70 12.59
C PRO A 383 17.50 5.01 13.31
N PHE A 384 18.21 5.73 14.19
CA PHE A 384 19.44 5.33 14.88
C PHE A 384 19.27 4.03 15.68
N ARG A 385 18.16 3.88 16.40
CA ARG A 385 17.89 2.66 17.19
C ARG A 385 17.77 1.43 16.31
N GLN A 386 17.07 1.53 15.19
CA GLN A 386 16.91 0.42 14.26
C GLN A 386 18.25 0.02 13.64
N ALA A 387 19.07 1.00 13.24
CA ALA A 387 20.41 0.73 12.76
C ALA A 387 21.27 0.04 13.84
N ALA A 388 21.29 0.57 15.06
CA ALA A 388 22.10 0.04 16.16
C ALA A 388 21.77 -1.41 16.54
N PHE A 389 20.48 -1.77 16.57
CA PHE A 389 20.02 -3.13 16.88
C PHE A 389 20.09 -4.09 15.68
N GLY A 390 20.30 -3.57 14.47
CA GLY A 390 20.50 -4.37 13.26
C GLY A 390 21.96 -4.76 13.00
N LEU A 391 22.91 -4.29 13.82
CA LEU A 391 24.32 -4.62 13.66
C LEU A 391 24.64 -6.03 14.18
N GLU A 392 25.39 -6.80 13.41
CA GLU A 392 25.93 -8.10 13.84
C GLU A 392 27.47 -8.11 13.81
N ASP A 393 28.07 -9.12 14.45
CA ASP A 393 29.53 -9.26 14.54
C ASP A 393 30.10 -9.95 13.28
N ASP A 394 29.82 -9.40 12.10
CA ASP A 394 30.31 -9.89 10.82
C ASP A 394 30.86 -8.78 9.91
N ALA A 395 31.45 -9.15 8.76
CA ALA A 395 32.13 -8.20 7.89
C ALA A 395 31.20 -7.20 7.18
N PHE A 396 29.92 -7.54 6.98
CA PHE A 396 28.97 -6.78 6.17
C PHE A 396 27.92 -6.04 7.01
N THR A 397 27.62 -6.51 8.22
CA THR A 397 26.60 -5.93 9.09
C THR A 397 27.15 -5.30 10.37
N SER A 398 28.48 -5.26 10.55
CA SER A 398 29.10 -4.61 11.72
C SER A 398 29.08 -3.07 11.68
N PHE A 399 28.55 -2.48 10.63
CA PHE A 399 28.30 -1.05 10.46
C PHE A 399 26.95 -0.85 9.76
N SER A 400 26.39 0.35 9.87
CA SER A 400 25.14 0.73 9.20
C SER A 400 25.42 1.70 8.06
N ASP A 401 24.44 1.82 7.15
CA ASP A 401 24.33 3.00 6.30
C ASP A 401 24.19 4.28 7.13
N ALA A 402 24.37 5.42 6.46
CA ALA A 402 24.21 6.75 7.06
C ALA A 402 22.78 6.96 7.56
N VAL A 403 22.63 7.43 8.80
CA VAL A 403 21.33 7.56 9.47
C VAL A 403 20.94 9.03 9.52
N VAL A 404 20.07 9.46 8.60
CA VAL A 404 19.68 10.88 8.51
C VAL A 404 18.83 11.29 9.70
N GLY A 405 19.31 12.28 10.45
CA GLY A 405 18.55 13.04 11.44
C GLY A 405 18.28 14.48 11.02
N LYS A 406 17.66 15.22 11.92
CA LYS A 406 17.26 16.62 11.81
C LYS A 406 18.47 17.55 11.74
N ASP A 407 19.40 17.39 12.70
CA ASP A 407 20.54 18.29 12.93
C ASP A 407 21.89 17.67 12.54
N SER A 408 21.92 16.35 12.33
CA SER A 408 23.10 15.57 11.92
C SER A 408 22.71 14.36 11.09
N VAL A 409 23.67 13.82 10.35
CA VAL A 409 23.62 12.51 9.71
C VAL A 409 24.57 11.54 10.40
#